data_AF-A0A705D965-F1
#
_entry.id   AF-A0A705D965-F1
#
_cell.length_a   1.000
_cell.length_b   1.000
_cell.length_c   1.000
_cell.angle_alpha   90.00
_cell.angle_beta   90.00
_cell.angle_gamma   90.00
#
_symmetry.space_group_name_H-M   'P 1'
#
loop_
_entity.id
_entity.type
_entity.pdbx_description
1 polymer ?
#
loop_
_entity_poly.entity_id
_entity_poly.type
_entity_poly.pdbx_seq_one_letter_code
_entity_poly.pdbx_strand_id
1 'polypeptide(L)' 'MAKLPRRKCANKECRQWFHPIREGQIVCSYQCAS' A
#
# COMPACT_ATOMS: atom_id res chain seq x y z
N MET A 1 2.95 -13.99 -12.08
CA MET A 1 3.66 -13.12 -11.11
C MET A 1 3.07 -13.36 -9.73
N ALA A 2 3.87 -13.79 -8.76
CA ALA A 2 3.41 -13.91 -7.38
C ALA A 2 3.06 -12.51 -6.87
N LYS A 3 1.81 -12.30 -6.47
CA LYS A 3 1.39 -11.02 -5.89
C LYS A 3 2.11 -10.87 -4.55
N LEU A 4 2.71 -9.71 -4.30
CA LEU A 4 3.30 -9.43 -3.00
C LEU A 4 2.22 -9.53 -1.90
N PRO A 5 2.62 -9.94 -0.68
CA PRO A 5 1.70 -10.04 0.44
C PRO A 5 1.02 -8.70 0.69
N ARG A 6 -0.26 -8.75 1.09
CA ARG A 6 -1.03 -7.54 1.37
C ARG A 6 -0.36 -6.75 2.48
N ARG A 7 -0.30 -5.43 2.31
CA ARG A 7 0.17 -4.48 3.31
C ARG A 7 -0.93 -3.51 3.66
N LYS A 8 -0.85 -2.94 4.85
CA LYS A 8 -1.76 -1.90 5.31
C LYS A 8 -1.19 -0.54 4.91
N CYS A 9 -2.02 0.32 4.32
CA CYS A 9 -1.63 1.67 3.93
C CYS A 9 -1.12 2.47 5.14
N ALA A 10 0.03 3.12 5.00
CA ALA A 10 0.65 3.94 6.03
C ALA A 10 -0.13 5.25 6.31
N ASN A 11 -0.97 5.70 5.38
CA ASN A 11 -1.86 6.82 5.63
C ASN A 11 -2.85 6.48 6.75
N LYS A 12 -2.84 7.29 7.82
CA LYS A 12 -3.65 7.13 9.04
C LYS A 12 -5.15 7.14 8.77
N GLU A 13 -5.58 7.92 7.78
CA GLU A 13 -6.99 8.04 7.40
C GLU A 13 -7.43 6.87 6.52
N CYS A 14 -6.56 6.40 5.62
CA CYS A 14 -6.90 5.30 4.72
C CYS A 14 -6.85 3.93 5.43
N ARG A 15 -5.68 3.52 5.96
CA ARG A 15 -5.46 2.23 6.63
C ARG A 15 -6.00 0.97 5.91
N GLN A 16 -6.26 1.05 4.61
CA GLN A 16 -6.77 -0.07 3.82
C GLN A 16 -5.67 -1.08 3.50
N TRP A 17 -6.09 -2.33 3.29
CA TRP A 17 -5.20 -3.42 2.87
C TRP A 17 -5.08 -3.46 1.34
N PHE A 18 -3.86 -3.31 0.83
CA PHE A 18 -3.57 -3.32 -0.61
C PHE A 18 -2.48 -4.34 -0.95
N HIS A 19 -2.41 -4.77 -2.21
CA HIS A 19 -1.28 -5.54 -2.71
C HIS A 19 -0.23 -4.58 -3.25
N PRO A 20 0.97 -4.53 -2.67
CA PRO A 20 2.01 -3.66 -3.17
C PRO A 20 2.48 -4.13 -4.56
N ILE A 21 2.80 -3.16 -5.41
CA ILE A 21 3.35 -3.35 -6.76
C ILE A 21 4.87 -3.56 -6.68
N ARG A 22 5.51 -2.95 -5.69
CA ARG A 22 6.96 -3.01 -5.42
C ARG A 22 7.24 -3.09 -3.92
N GLU A 23 8.40 -3.65 -3.53
CA GLU A 23 8.75 -3.90 -2.12
C GLU A 23 8.81 -2.65 -1.23
N GLY A 24 8.99 -1.46 -1.80
CA GLY A 24 8.99 -0.18 -1.07
C GLY A 24 7.63 0.53 -0.99
N GLN A 25 6.55 -0.06 -1.53
CA GLN A 25 5.24 0.61 -1.50
C GLN A 25 4.62 0.53 -0.10
N ILE A 26 4.50 1.69 0.54
CA ILE A 26 3.94 1.87 1.88
C ILE A 26 2.49 2.39 1.87
N VAL A 27 2.02 2.91 0.73
CA VAL A 27 0.69 3.48 0.57
C VAL A 27 -0.06 2.82 -0.58
N CYS A 28 -1.38 2.70 -0.43
CA CYS A 28 -2.23 2.05 -1.43
C CYS A 28 -2.36 2.83 -2.75
N SER A 29 -2.18 4.15 -2.71
CA SER A 29 -2.28 5.05 -3.86
C SER A 29 -1.39 6.28 -3.65
N TYR A 30 -1.09 7.01 -4.73
CA TYR A 30 -0.36 8.28 -4.66
C TYR A 30 -1.08 9.33 -3.80
N GLN A 31 -2.41 9.32 -3.77
CA GLN A 31 -3.21 10.22 -2.94
C GLN A 31 -2.97 10.00 -1.43
N CYS A 32 -2.48 8.82 -1.05
CA CYS A 32 -2.10 8.49 0.33
C CYS A 32 -0.62 8.75 0.64
N ALA A 33 0.21 9.10 -0.36
CA ALA A 33 1.59 9.53 -0.14
C ALA A 33 1.71 11.03 0.22
N SER A 34 0.58 11.75 0.17
CA SER A 34 0.47 13.17 0.52
C SER A 34 0.38 13.39 2.02
#